data_AF-A0AA86W5D3-F1
#
_entry.id   AF-A0AA86W5D3-F1
#
_cell.length_a   1.000
_cell.length_b   1.000
_cell.length_c   1.000
_cell.angle_alpha   90.00
_cell.angle_beta   90.00
_cell.angle_gamma   90.00
#
_symmetry.space_group_name_H-M   'P 1'
#
loop_
_entity.id
_entity.type
_entity.pdbx_description
1 polymer ?
#
loop_
_entity_poly.entity_id
_entity_poly.type
_entity_poly.pdbx_seq_one_letter_code
_entity_poly.pdbx_strand_id
1 'polypeptide(L)'
;MAKFFNKRLAANDTIHDDMLMASEKSLECNSGTTRKCHNEAEEDDIEGNSDVHGKYCMPNCIAVLKSLKEEDFLSRQQFSFALELIKDPQNRIIVMCLQDSMYDLAYWIFYKYELNEKLS
;
A
#
# COMPACT_ATOMS: atom_id res chain seq x y z
N MET A 1 44.57 -32.26 6.74
CA MET A 1 45.63 -32.58 5.75
C MET A 1 44.97 -33.30 4.58
N ALA A 2 45.40 -33.03 3.34
CA ALA A 2 44.77 -33.33 2.02
C ALA A 2 43.59 -32.40 1.67
N LYS A 3 43.60 -31.44 0.73
CA LYS A 3 44.38 -31.09 -0.48
C LYS A 3 44.15 -31.99 -1.72
N PHE A 4 43.74 -31.32 -2.81
CA PHE A 4 43.72 -31.69 -4.25
C PHE A 4 42.51 -32.46 -4.79
N PHE A 5 42.02 -32.29 -6.02
CA PHE A 5 41.97 -31.26 -7.08
C PHE A 5 41.32 -32.01 -8.26
N ASN A 6 40.34 -31.47 -8.98
CA ASN A 6 40.17 -31.71 -10.43
C ASN A 6 39.01 -30.83 -10.93
N LYS A 7 39.26 -29.70 -11.61
CA LYS A 7 39.80 -29.47 -12.97
C LYS A 7 38.63 -29.04 -13.87
N ARG A 8 38.36 -27.72 -13.85
CA ARG A 8 37.48 -27.03 -14.79
C ARG A 8 38.39 -26.25 -15.75
N LEU A 9 38.32 -26.61 -17.02
CA LEU A 9 38.89 -25.95 -18.20
C LEU A 9 37.84 -26.19 -19.31
N ALA A 10 37.45 -25.27 -20.18
CA ALA A 10 37.86 -23.91 -20.47
C ALA A 10 36.61 -23.17 -21.04
N ALA A 11 36.42 -21.89 -20.70
CA ALA A 11 36.66 -20.74 -21.59
C ALA A 11 35.68 -20.64 -22.77
N ASN A 12 34.85 -19.60 -22.74
CA ASN A 12 34.64 -18.71 -23.87
C ASN A 12 34.36 -17.32 -23.30
N ASP A 13 35.37 -16.47 -23.44
CA ASP A 13 35.35 -15.05 -23.16
C ASP A 13 34.49 -14.34 -24.21
N THR A 14 33.62 -13.42 -23.77
CA THR A 14 33.55 -12.07 -24.36
C THR A 14 33.03 -11.12 -23.28
N ILE A 15 33.89 -10.18 -22.88
CA ILE A 15 33.60 -9.05 -22.00
C ILE A 15 32.83 -8.01 -22.81
N HIS A 16 31.74 -7.49 -22.24
CA HIS A 16 31.25 -6.15 -22.54
C HIS A 16 30.93 -5.49 -21.19
N ASP A 17 31.76 -4.53 -20.80
CA ASP A 17 31.39 -3.53 -19.81
C ASP A 17 30.23 -2.71 -20.37
N ASP A 18 29.15 -2.54 -19.59
CA ASP A 18 28.52 -1.25 -19.32
C ASP A 18 27.18 -1.37 -18.58
N MET A 19 27.00 -0.43 -17.64
CA MET A 19 25.74 0.14 -17.15
C MET A 19 24.76 -0.73 -16.36
N LEU A 20 24.93 -0.60 -15.04
CA LEU A 20 23.88 -0.59 -14.02
C LEU A 20 22.79 0.44 -14.40
N MET A 21 21.56 -0.01 -14.69
CA MET A 21 20.37 0.83 -14.68
C MET A 21 19.15 0.02 -14.22
N ALA A 22 18.53 0.50 -13.13
CA ALA A 22 17.17 0.15 -12.76
C ALA A 22 16.18 0.75 -13.79
N SER A 23 15.12 0.01 -14.12
CA SER A 23 13.86 0.59 -14.61
C SER A 23 12.75 -0.45 -14.68
N GLU A 24 11.79 -0.25 -13.78
CA GLU A 24 10.36 -0.08 -14.07
C GLU A 24 9.74 -1.00 -15.13
N LYS A 25 9.01 -2.00 -14.65
CA LYS A 25 8.07 -2.77 -15.46
C LYS A 25 6.82 -1.91 -15.68
N SER A 26 6.83 -1.15 -16.76
CA SER A 26 5.65 -0.50 -17.37
C SER A 26 4.52 -1.53 -17.55
N LEU A 27 3.37 -1.25 -16.94
CA LEU A 27 2.11 -1.91 -17.25
C LEU A 27 1.34 -0.96 -18.15
N GLU A 28 1.33 -1.30 -19.43
CA GLU A 28 0.54 -0.66 -20.48
C GLU A 28 -0.96 -0.79 -20.16
N CYS A 29 -1.63 0.34 -19.96
CA CYS A 29 -3.08 0.41 -20.02
C CYS A 29 -3.47 1.27 -21.23
N ASN A 30 -4.07 0.58 -22.20
CA ASN A 30 -4.45 1.08 -23.51
C ASN A 30 -5.36 2.31 -23.44
N SER A 31 -4.97 3.37 -24.16
CA SER A 31 -5.80 4.55 -24.40
C SER A 31 -6.81 4.31 -25.54
N GLY A 32 -8.08 4.60 -25.25
CA GLY A 32 -9.20 4.74 -26.19
C GLY A 32 -10.46 4.94 -25.35
N THR A 33 -11.28 5.97 -25.46
CA THR A 33 -11.69 6.76 -26.63
C THR A 33 -12.26 8.10 -26.16
N THR A 34 -12.06 9.13 -26.99
CA THR A 34 -12.54 10.51 -26.93
C THR A 34 -14.01 10.71 -26.53
N ARG A 35 -14.27 11.74 -25.73
CA ARG A 35 -15.39 12.67 -25.99
C ARG A 35 -15.08 14.07 -25.48
N LYS A 36 -15.04 15.02 -26.42
CA LYS A 36 -14.86 16.46 -26.24
C LYS A 36 -16.25 17.08 -26.14
N CYS A 37 -16.60 17.72 -25.03
CA CYS A 37 -17.67 18.71 -24.95
C CYS A 37 -17.15 19.88 -24.10
N HIS A 38 -16.92 21.00 -24.76
CA HIS A 38 -16.62 22.29 -24.15
C HIS A 38 -17.87 22.82 -23.44
N ASN A 39 -17.69 23.43 -22.25
CA ASN A 39 -18.08 24.81 -21.99
C ASN A 39 -17.47 25.28 -20.68
N GLU A 40 -16.99 26.53 -20.71
CA GLU A 40 -16.29 27.26 -19.67
C GLU A 40 -17.17 27.45 -18.44
N ALA A 41 -16.67 27.01 -17.29
CA ALA A 41 -16.98 27.57 -15.98
C ALA A 41 -15.69 27.47 -15.18
N GLU A 42 -15.06 28.62 -14.93
CA GLU A 42 -14.03 28.75 -13.91
C GLU A 42 -14.71 28.52 -12.55
N GLU A 43 -14.63 27.30 -12.04
CA GLU A 43 -14.77 27.03 -10.62
C GLU A 43 -13.59 26.15 -10.22
N ASP A 44 -12.94 26.54 -9.13
CA ASP A 44 -11.83 25.84 -8.49
C ASP A 44 -12.21 24.37 -8.22
N ASP A 45 -11.97 23.50 -9.19
CA ASP A 45 -12.02 22.06 -9.02
C ASP A 45 -10.82 21.67 -8.15
N ILE A 46 -11.01 21.77 -6.83
CA ILE A 46 -10.17 21.11 -5.85
C ILE A 46 -10.11 19.64 -6.26
N GLU A 47 -8.92 19.24 -6.69
CA GLU A 47 -8.44 17.93 -7.09
C GLU A 47 -8.87 16.84 -6.09
N GLY A 48 -10.12 16.41 -6.18
CA GLY A 48 -10.80 15.62 -5.14
C GLY A 48 -11.15 14.20 -5.58
N ASN A 49 -10.43 13.59 -6.53
CA ASN A 49 -10.87 12.32 -7.12
C ASN A 49 -9.82 11.20 -7.27
N SER A 50 -8.59 11.35 -6.77
CA SER A 50 -7.57 10.28 -6.91
C SER A 50 -7.60 9.22 -5.78
N ASP A 51 -8.20 9.52 -4.63
CA ASP A 51 -8.09 8.68 -3.43
C ASP A 51 -9.13 7.55 -3.31
N VAL A 52 -10.12 7.52 -4.21
CA VAL A 52 -11.19 6.49 -4.17
C VAL A 52 -10.74 5.18 -4.83
N HIS A 53 -9.75 5.23 -5.74
CA HIS A 53 -9.27 4.08 -6.52
C HIS A 53 -7.76 3.81 -6.37
N GLY A 54 -7.09 4.49 -5.43
CA GLY A 54 -5.64 4.36 -5.19
C GLY A 54 -5.26 3.42 -4.05
N LYS A 55 -3.99 3.50 -3.59
CA LYS A 55 -3.44 2.72 -2.47
C LYS A 55 -4.34 2.76 -1.22
N TYR A 56 -4.97 3.90 -0.95
CA TYR A 56 -5.78 4.18 0.24
C TYR A 56 -7.26 3.83 0.08
N CYS A 57 -7.64 3.06 -0.95
CA CYS A 57 -9.03 2.69 -1.15
C CYS A 57 -9.56 1.83 0.01
N MET A 58 -10.88 1.87 0.22
CA MET A 58 -11.56 1.16 1.31
C MET A 58 -11.26 -0.35 1.32
N PRO A 59 -11.27 -1.07 0.18
CA PRO A 59 -10.97 -2.50 0.17
C PRO A 59 -9.57 -2.84 0.69
N ASN A 60 -8.55 -2.04 0.36
CA ASN A 60 -7.19 -2.23 0.84
C ASN A 60 -7.11 -2.06 2.36
N CYS A 61 -7.72 -1.01 2.88
CA CYS A 61 -7.77 -0.76 4.32
C CYS A 61 -8.48 -1.90 5.05
N ILE A 62 -9.61 -2.40 4.51
CA ILE A 62 -10.34 -3.54 5.07
C ILE A 62 -9.47 -4.80 5.08
N ALA A 63 -8.67 -5.04 4.03
CA ALA A 63 -7.77 -6.19 3.98
C ALA A 63 -6.73 -6.13 5.12
N VAL A 64 -6.10 -4.97 5.35
CA VAL A 64 -5.16 -4.77 6.46
C VAL A 64 -5.84 -5.00 7.82
N LEU A 65 -7.03 -4.43 8.04
CA LEU A 65 -7.77 -4.61 9.30
C LEU A 65 -8.19 -6.07 9.54
N LYS A 66 -8.50 -6.82 8.47
CA LYS A 66 -8.80 -8.26 8.57
C LYS A 66 -7.56 -9.03 9.02
N SER A 67 -6.38 -8.74 8.48
CA SER A 67 -5.13 -9.36 8.94
C SER A 67 -4.91 -9.13 10.43
N LEU A 68 -5.11 -7.91 10.94
CA LEU A 68 -5.00 -7.64 12.39
C LEU A 68 -5.99 -8.47 13.22
N LYS A 69 -7.21 -8.65 12.72
CA LYS A 69 -8.22 -9.45 13.43
C LYS A 69 -7.89 -10.95 13.41
N GLU A 70 -7.41 -11.46 12.28
CA GLU A 70 -7.04 -12.87 12.11
C GLU A 70 -5.85 -13.26 12.97
N GLU A 71 -4.94 -12.32 13.22
CA GLU A 71 -3.80 -12.44 14.14
C GLU A 71 -4.16 -12.07 15.60
N ASP A 72 -5.46 -11.98 15.94
CA ASP A 72 -5.99 -11.69 17.27
C ASP A 72 -5.52 -10.36 17.90
N PHE A 73 -5.02 -9.40 17.11
CA PHE A 73 -4.67 -8.06 17.59
C PHE A 73 -5.90 -7.22 17.95
N LEU A 74 -7.08 -7.51 17.39
CA LEU A 74 -8.29 -6.72 17.60
C LEU A 74 -9.43 -7.59 18.10
N SER A 75 -10.08 -7.15 19.17
CA SER A 75 -11.37 -7.72 19.59
C SER A 75 -12.44 -7.46 18.52
N ARG A 76 -13.56 -8.18 18.59
CA ARG A 76 -14.69 -7.96 17.67
C ARG A 76 -15.18 -6.50 17.70
N GLN A 77 -15.24 -5.88 18.88
CA GLN A 77 -15.69 -4.50 19.05
C GLN A 77 -14.67 -3.51 18.48
N GLN A 78 -13.38 -3.72 18.76
CA GLN A 78 -12.30 -2.87 18.23
C GLN A 78 -12.21 -2.96 16.70
N PHE A 79 -12.43 -4.15 16.12
CA PHE A 79 -12.52 -4.31 14.67
C PHE A 79 -13.70 -3.56 14.07
N SER A 80 -14.90 -3.68 14.67
CA SER A 80 -16.07 -2.91 14.22
C SER A 80 -15.84 -1.40 14.30
N PHE A 81 -15.21 -0.92 15.38
CA PHE A 81 -14.80 0.47 15.50
C PHE A 81 -13.77 0.87 14.44
N ALA A 82 -12.77 0.04 14.15
CA ALA A 82 -11.78 0.32 13.12
C ALA A 82 -12.42 0.45 11.71
N LEU A 83 -13.49 -0.31 11.42
CA LEU A 83 -14.26 -0.16 10.18
C LEU A 83 -14.96 1.21 10.08
N GLU A 84 -15.46 1.73 11.20
CA GLU A 84 -16.01 3.09 11.26
C GLU A 84 -14.90 4.14 11.10
N LEU A 85 -13.74 3.89 11.71
CA LEU A 85 -12.60 4.80 11.70
C LEU A 85 -12.06 5.07 10.29
N ILE A 86 -12.03 4.04 9.43
CA ILE A 86 -11.56 4.16 8.04
C ILE A 86 -12.56 4.81 7.07
N LYS A 87 -13.76 5.20 7.53
CA LYS A 87 -14.65 6.07 6.73
C LYS A 87 -14.04 7.46 6.52
N ASP A 88 -13.19 7.90 7.45
CA ASP A 88 -12.38 9.11 7.30
C ASP A 88 -11.17 8.82 6.38
N PRO A 89 -11.02 9.56 5.27
CA PRO A 89 -9.87 9.44 4.38
C PRO A 89 -8.50 9.55 5.06
N GLN A 90 -8.35 10.42 6.05
CA GLN A 90 -7.06 10.62 6.74
C GLN A 90 -6.65 9.38 7.54
N ASN A 91 -7.62 8.69 8.12
CA ASN A 91 -7.37 7.44 8.84
C ASN A 91 -6.97 6.31 7.90
N ARG A 92 -7.46 6.29 6.66
CA ARG A 92 -7.02 5.32 5.63
C ARG A 92 -5.54 5.48 5.30
N ILE A 93 -5.04 6.71 5.24
CA ILE A 93 -3.61 6.98 5.04
C ILE A 93 -2.80 6.38 6.17
N ILE A 94 -3.20 6.61 7.43
CA ILE A 94 -2.51 6.06 8.60
C ILE A 94 -2.50 4.53 8.58
N VAL A 95 -3.64 3.89 8.31
CA VAL A 95 -3.74 2.43 8.20
C VAL A 95 -2.76 1.88 7.16
N MET A 96 -2.73 2.48 5.97
CA MET A 96 -1.84 2.01 4.89
C MET A 96 -0.36 2.36 5.13
N CYS A 97 -0.05 3.38 5.91
CA CYS A 97 1.33 3.71 6.31
C CYS A 97 1.86 2.76 7.38
N LEU A 98 0.98 2.21 8.23
CA LEU A 98 1.34 1.29 9.31
C LEU A 98 1.08 -0.18 8.98
N GLN A 99 0.69 -0.50 7.73
CA GLN A 99 0.33 -1.87 7.32
C GLN A 99 1.44 -2.91 7.57
N ASP A 100 2.70 -2.46 7.51
CA ASP A 100 3.89 -3.31 7.71
C ASP A 100 4.29 -3.44 9.19
N SER A 101 3.63 -2.68 10.09
CA SER A 101 3.82 -2.74 11.54
C SER A 101 2.48 -2.97 12.25
N MET A 102 2.04 -4.24 12.28
CA MET A 102 0.75 -4.62 12.87
C MET A 102 0.61 -4.19 14.34
N TYR A 103 1.68 -4.25 15.12
CA TYR A 103 1.67 -3.80 16.52
C TYR A 103 1.37 -2.30 16.63
N ASP A 104 2.07 -1.45 15.88
CA ASP A 104 1.86 -0.01 15.92
C ASP A 104 0.46 0.37 15.42
N LEU A 105 -0.01 -0.30 14.38
CA LEU A 105 -1.36 -0.12 13.88
C LEU A 105 -2.42 -0.52 14.92
N ALA A 106 -2.26 -1.66 15.59
CA ALA A 106 -3.16 -2.10 16.64
C ALA A 106 -3.17 -1.12 17.82
N TYR A 107 -2.00 -0.65 18.27
CA TYR A 107 -1.89 0.35 19.34
C TYR A 107 -2.61 1.66 18.99
N TRP A 108 -2.45 2.14 17.76
CA TRP A 108 -3.14 3.35 17.31
C TRP A 108 -4.66 3.16 17.29
N ILE A 109 -5.15 2.01 16.82
CA ILE A 109 -6.59 1.67 16.87
C ILE A 109 -7.08 1.64 18.31
N PHE A 110 -6.35 1.03 19.24
CA PHE A 110 -6.69 0.99 20.66
C PHE A 110 -6.75 2.38 21.29
N TYR A 111 -5.77 3.22 21.02
CA TYR A 111 -5.77 4.61 21.49
C TYR A 111 -7.03 5.36 21.03
N LYS A 112 -7.40 5.21 19.75
CA LYS A 112 -8.62 5.82 19.21
C LYS A 112 -9.89 5.24 19.84
N TYR A 113 -9.93 3.94 20.06
CA TYR A 113 -11.05 3.23 20.67
C TYR A 113 -11.28 3.70 22.11
N GLU A 114 -10.24 3.72 22.94
CA GLU A 114 -10.31 4.21 24.33
C GLU A 114 -10.68 5.69 24.41
N LEU A 115 -10.18 6.51 23.48
CA LEU A 115 -10.54 7.93 23.43
C LEU A 115 -12.02 8.12 23.11
N ASN A 116 -12.57 7.31 22.21
CA ASN A 116 -14.00 7.34 21.90
C ASN A 116 -14.87 6.90 23.09
N GLU A 117 -14.45 5.88 23.85
CA GLU A 117 -15.17 5.46 25.06
C GLU A 117 -15.16 6.53 26.16
N LYS A 118 -14.09 7.32 26.29
CA LYS A 118 -14.01 8.41 27.28
C LYS A 118 -14.88 9.63 26.93
N LEU A 119 -15.26 9.78 25.66
CA LEU A 119 -16.07 10.90 25.17
C LEU A 119 -17.56 10.56 25.03
N SER A 120 -17.90 9.27 25.15
CA SER A 120 -19.27 8.73 25.15
C SER A 120 -19.94 8.82 26.51
#